data_AF-A0AAW1BHS7-F1
#
_entry.id   AF-A0AAW1BHS7-F1
#
_cell.length_a   1.000
_cell.length_b   1.000
_cell.length_c   1.000
_cell.angle_alpha   90.00
_cell.angle_beta   90.00
_cell.angle_gamma   90.00
#
_symmetry.space_group_name_H-M   'P 1'
#
loop_
_entity.id
_entity.type
_entity.pdbx_description
1 polymer ?
#
loop_
_entity_poly.entity_id
_entity_poly.type
_entity_poly.pdbx_seq_one_letter_code
_entity_poly.pdbx_strand_id
1 'polypeptide(L)'
;MPAVCGVTEVGRRGTTRNGFPCAFRWLGVPDGSSAALRRGPSSEKLSLEGIVVQRAECRPAANENYMKLKRLQIEESSKPVSWTMQLDKAVTTNYKPVANHQYNIEYDKKKKEDGKRARAEKQQVLDMLFSAFEKHQYYNIKDLVDITKQPVIYLKEILREIGIYNFKGPHKSTWELKPEYRHYQNEDKSD
;
A
#
# COMPACT_ATOMS: atom_id res chain seq x y z
N MET A 1 -67.69 33.89 -20.52
CA MET A 1 -67.37 33.08 -21.71
C MET A 1 -65.90 33.28 -22.04
N PRO A 2 -65.00 32.30 -21.81
CA PRO A 2 -63.61 32.47 -22.16
C PRO A 2 -63.41 32.06 -23.63
N ALA A 3 -62.90 33.01 -24.40
CA ALA A 3 -62.51 32.81 -25.78
C ALA A 3 -61.35 31.81 -25.86
N VAL A 4 -61.56 30.76 -26.64
CA VAL A 4 -60.52 29.88 -27.14
C VAL A 4 -59.64 30.73 -28.08
N CYS A 5 -58.38 30.96 -27.72
CA CYS A 5 -57.39 31.50 -28.65
C CYS A 5 -56.25 30.48 -28.79
N GLY A 6 -56.13 29.95 -30.02
CA GLY A 6 -55.44 28.71 -30.35
C GLY A 6 -53.96 28.68 -30.01
N VAL A 7 -53.52 27.49 -29.59
CA VAL A 7 -52.11 27.11 -29.61
C VAL A 7 -51.73 26.93 -31.08
N THR A 8 -51.26 27.99 -31.74
CA THR A 8 -50.52 27.85 -32.99
C THR A 8 -49.18 27.22 -32.66
N GLU A 9 -49.11 25.92 -32.89
CA GLU A 9 -47.93 25.08 -32.79
C GLU A 9 -46.90 25.50 -33.84
N VAL A 10 -46.18 26.59 -33.58
CA VAL A 10 -44.96 26.94 -34.34
C VAL A 10 -43.78 26.55 -33.48
N GLY A 11 -43.42 25.26 -33.54
CA GLY A 11 -42.15 24.78 -33.02
C GLY A 11 -41.01 25.58 -33.66
N ARG A 12 -40.39 26.50 -32.90
CA ARG A 12 -39.18 27.18 -33.35
C ARG A 12 -38.09 26.10 -33.50
N ARG A 13 -37.78 25.74 -34.74
CA ARG A 13 -36.64 24.89 -35.08
C ARG A 13 -35.38 25.65 -34.69
N GLY A 14 -34.67 25.13 -33.69
CA GLY A 14 -33.34 25.61 -33.33
C GLY A 14 -32.28 24.66 -33.87
N THR A 15 -31.05 25.15 -33.95
CA THR A 15 -29.89 24.31 -34.24
C THR A 15 -29.01 24.31 -33.00
N THR A 16 -28.63 23.13 -32.52
CA THR A 16 -27.65 23.00 -31.42
C THR A 16 -26.28 23.53 -31.86
N ARG A 17 -25.39 23.81 -30.89
CA ARG A 17 -24.01 24.26 -31.14
C ARG A 17 -23.22 23.32 -32.08
N ASN A 18 -23.63 22.06 -32.19
CA ASN A 18 -23.04 21.04 -33.06
C ASN A 18 -23.79 20.87 -34.40
N GLY A 19 -24.67 21.80 -34.78
CA GLY A 19 -25.38 21.75 -36.06
C GLY A 19 -26.61 20.84 -36.10
N PHE A 20 -27.00 20.20 -34.98
CA PHE A 20 -28.15 19.30 -34.98
C PHE A 20 -29.48 20.05 -34.85
N PRO A 21 -30.46 19.76 -35.71
CA PRO A 21 -31.80 20.33 -35.59
C PRO A 21 -32.46 19.83 -34.30
N CYS A 22 -32.95 20.78 -33.50
CA CYS A 22 -33.74 20.51 -32.31
C CYS A 22 -35.09 21.22 -32.37
N ALA A 23 -36.09 20.58 -31.77
CA ALA A 23 -37.39 21.15 -31.53
C ALA A 23 -37.48 21.53 -30.05
N PHE A 24 -37.84 22.79 -29.79
CA PHE A 24 -38.20 23.21 -28.44
C PHE A 24 -39.66 22.89 -28.20
N ARG A 25 -39.91 22.03 -27.21
CA ARG A 25 -41.26 21.80 -26.68
C ARG A 25 -41.41 22.64 -25.41
N TRP A 26 -42.24 23.68 -25.49
CA TRP A 26 -42.62 24.44 -24.31
C TRP A 26 -43.47 23.55 -23.40
N LEU A 27 -43.07 23.48 -22.14
CA LEU A 27 -43.83 22.83 -21.09
C LEU A 27 -44.62 23.91 -20.35
N GLY A 28 -45.90 23.66 -20.11
CA GLY A 28 -46.64 24.44 -19.13
C GLY A 28 -46.00 24.26 -17.76
N VAL A 29 -45.79 25.35 -17.03
CA VAL A 29 -45.38 25.28 -15.62
C VAL A 29 -46.65 24.96 -14.82
N PRO A 30 -46.72 23.84 -14.07
CA PRO A 30 -47.91 23.56 -13.28
C PRO A 30 -48.06 24.61 -12.17
N ASP A 31 -49.27 25.15 -12.05
CA ASP A 31 -49.65 26.16 -11.06
C ASP A 31 -49.34 25.65 -9.64
N GLY A 32 -48.23 26.11 -9.07
CA GLY A 32 -47.73 25.67 -7.75
C GLY A 32 -46.23 25.36 -7.71
N SER A 33 -45.54 25.33 -8.85
CA SER A 33 -44.08 25.13 -8.91
C SER A 33 -43.35 26.44 -9.27
N SER A 34 -42.90 27.19 -8.26
CA SER A 34 -42.07 28.39 -8.45
C SER A 34 -40.59 28.04 -8.37
N ALA A 35 -39.87 28.15 -9.49
CA ALA A 35 -38.41 28.08 -9.50
C ALA A 35 -37.83 29.50 -9.58
N ALA A 36 -36.88 29.83 -8.71
CA ALA A 36 -36.14 31.10 -8.73
C ALA A 36 -34.69 30.85 -9.15
N LEU A 37 -34.16 31.71 -10.02
CA LEU A 37 -32.78 31.59 -10.48
C LEU A 37 -31.85 32.37 -9.55
N ARG A 38 -30.93 31.65 -8.90
CA ARG A 38 -29.84 32.22 -8.10
C ARG A 38 -28.52 31.99 -8.82
N ARG A 39 -27.75 33.05 -9.04
CA ARG A 39 -26.40 32.94 -9.60
C ARG A 39 -25.44 32.49 -8.51
N GLY A 40 -24.53 31.56 -8.82
CA GLY A 40 -23.38 31.26 -7.95
C GLY A 40 -22.46 32.47 -7.86
N PRO A 41 -21.89 32.80 -6.69
CA PRO A 41 -21.13 34.03 -6.52
C PRO A 41 -19.79 33.94 -7.27
N SER A 42 -19.57 34.82 -8.25
CA SER A 42 -18.21 35.25 -8.65
C SER A 42 -17.70 36.42 -7.79
N SER A 43 -18.58 37.01 -7.00
CA SER A 43 -18.30 38.00 -5.94
C SER A 43 -19.26 37.74 -4.78
N GLU A 44 -18.87 38.05 -3.54
CA GLU A 44 -19.58 37.72 -2.29
C GLU A 44 -21.00 38.34 -2.14
N LYS A 45 -21.53 38.98 -3.18
CA LYS A 45 -22.86 39.60 -3.17
C LYS A 45 -23.91 38.66 -3.75
N LEU A 46 -24.94 38.36 -2.95
CA LEU A 46 -26.09 37.58 -3.39
C LEU A 46 -27.03 38.45 -4.25
N SER A 47 -27.40 37.96 -5.43
CA SER A 47 -28.39 38.56 -6.32
C SER A 47 -29.49 37.56 -6.70
N LEU A 48 -30.72 38.07 -6.79
CA LEU A 48 -31.88 37.35 -7.30
C LEU A 48 -32.24 37.93 -8.66
N GLU A 49 -32.17 37.12 -9.72
CA GLU A 49 -32.35 37.58 -11.11
C GLU A 49 -33.83 37.61 -11.51
N GLY A 50 -34.63 36.65 -11.02
CA GLY A 50 -36.06 36.58 -11.32
C GLY A 50 -36.69 35.22 -11.05
N ILE A 51 -37.96 35.11 -11.46
CA ILE A 51 -38.81 33.92 -11.32
C ILE A 51 -38.94 33.25 -12.70
N VAL A 52 -38.89 31.92 -12.73
CA VAL A 52 -39.05 31.14 -13.97
C VAL A 52 -40.53 31.14 -14.37
N VAL A 53 -40.85 31.79 -15.50
CA VAL A 53 -42.22 31.90 -16.02
C VAL A 53 -42.57 30.77 -16.98
N GLN A 54 -41.58 30.29 -17.75
CA GLN A 54 -41.78 29.25 -18.75
C GLN A 54 -40.63 28.26 -18.72
N ARG A 55 -40.94 26.98 -18.96
CA ARG A 55 -39.95 25.91 -19.09
C ARG A 55 -40.04 25.34 -20.50
N ALA A 56 -38.90 25.01 -21.09
CA ALA A 56 -38.84 24.29 -22.36
C ALA A 56 -37.93 23.08 -22.25
N GLU A 57 -38.30 22.00 -22.95
CA GLU A 57 -37.41 20.88 -23.22
C GLU A 57 -36.88 20.98 -24.65
N CYS A 58 -35.56 20.85 -24.80
CA CYS A 58 -34.92 20.70 -26.09
C CYS A 58 -34.91 19.21 -26.46
N ARG A 59 -35.71 18.84 -27.47
CA ARG A 59 -35.73 17.47 -28.01
C ARG A 59 -35.03 17.48 -29.37
N PRO A 60 -34.08 16.56 -29.63
CA PRO A 60 -33.47 16.44 -30.93
C PRO A 60 -34.52 15.96 -31.95
N ALA A 61 -34.46 16.49 -33.17
CA ALA A 61 -35.25 15.92 -34.26
C ALA A 61 -34.76 14.51 -34.57
N ALA A 62 -35.69 13.59 -34.83
CA ALA A 62 -35.39 12.20 -35.17
C ALA A 62 -34.80 12.09 -36.59
N ASN A 63 -33.52 12.44 -36.71
CA ASN A 63 -32.76 12.36 -37.96
C ASN A 63 -31.79 11.18 -37.93
N GLU A 64 -31.45 10.66 -39.11
CA GLU A 64 -30.52 9.53 -39.25
C GLU A 64 -29.17 9.79 -38.57
N ASN A 65 -28.65 11.02 -38.68
CA ASN A 65 -27.40 11.42 -38.02
C ASN A 65 -27.49 11.36 -36.48
N TYR A 66 -28.64 11.75 -35.91
CA TYR A 66 -28.86 11.64 -34.46
C TYR A 66 -28.94 10.18 -34.01
N MET A 67 -29.57 9.30 -34.80
CA MET A 67 -29.63 7.87 -34.52
C MET A 67 -28.24 7.21 -34.61
N LYS A 68 -27.38 7.65 -35.54
CA LYS A 68 -25.97 7.23 -35.63
C LYS A 68 -25.18 7.63 -34.38
N LEU A 69 -25.31 8.87 -33.91
CA LEU A 69 -24.68 9.31 -32.66
C LEU A 69 -25.17 8.52 -31.45
N LYS A 70 -26.48 8.28 -31.35
CA LYS A 70 -27.03 7.47 -30.24
C LYS A 70 -26.51 6.05 -30.27
N ARG A 71 -26.31 5.45 -31.45
CA ARG A 71 -25.69 4.13 -31.61
C ARG A 71 -24.26 4.13 -31.08
N LEU A 72 -23.44 5.12 -31.46
CA LEU A 72 -22.05 5.23 -31.01
C LEU A 72 -21.95 5.39 -29.49
N GLN A 73 -22.82 6.22 -28.90
CA GLN A 73 -22.86 6.42 -27.45
C GLN A 73 -23.27 5.13 -26.70
N ILE A 74 -24.23 4.38 -27.25
CA ILE A 74 -24.63 3.07 -26.68
C ILE A 74 -23.46 2.09 -26.79
N GLU A 75 -22.80 2.01 -27.94
CA GLU A 75 -21.66 1.13 -28.14
C GLU A 75 -20.52 1.44 -27.14
N GLU A 76 -20.17 2.71 -26.98
CA GLU A 76 -19.13 3.14 -26.04
C GLU A 76 -19.50 2.84 -24.58
N SER A 77 -20.75 3.09 -24.18
CA SER A 77 -21.23 2.81 -22.82
C SER A 77 -21.51 1.33 -22.55
N SER A 78 -21.78 0.54 -23.58
CA SER A 78 -21.98 -0.91 -23.50
C SER A 78 -20.67 -1.69 -23.33
N LYS A 79 -19.52 -1.04 -23.55
CA LYS A 79 -18.21 -1.64 -23.31
C LYS A 79 -18.01 -1.74 -21.79
N PRO A 80 -17.82 -2.95 -21.23
CA PRO A 80 -17.58 -3.10 -19.80
C PRO A 80 -16.24 -2.46 -19.42
N VAL A 81 -16.21 -1.74 -18.30
CA VAL A 81 -15.02 -1.03 -17.80
C VAL A 81 -13.93 -2.01 -17.32
N SER A 82 -14.30 -3.25 -16.99
CA SER A 82 -13.40 -4.31 -16.56
C SER A 82 -13.68 -5.58 -17.35
N TRP A 83 -12.62 -6.27 -17.75
CA TRP A 83 -12.69 -7.50 -18.53
C TRP A 83 -12.52 -8.72 -17.62
N THR A 84 -13.54 -9.56 -17.53
CA THR A 84 -13.43 -10.89 -16.93
C THR A 84 -12.96 -11.87 -18.01
N MET A 85 -11.68 -12.24 -17.99
CA MET A 85 -11.14 -13.28 -18.87
C MET A 85 -11.47 -14.66 -18.30
N GLN A 86 -12.31 -15.42 -19.01
CA GLN A 86 -12.53 -16.83 -18.64
C GLN A 86 -11.26 -17.62 -18.95
N LEU A 87 -10.72 -18.27 -17.94
CA LEU A 87 -9.60 -19.19 -18.10
C LEU A 87 -10.12 -20.50 -18.71
N ASP A 88 -9.61 -20.88 -19.88
CA ASP A 88 -9.98 -22.11 -20.59
C ASP A 88 -9.66 -23.38 -19.78
N LYS A 89 -8.65 -23.28 -18.90
CA LYS A 89 -8.33 -24.31 -17.91
C LYS A 89 -8.44 -23.69 -16.52
N ALA A 90 -9.11 -24.40 -15.62
CA ALA A 90 -9.06 -24.06 -14.21
C ALA A 90 -7.59 -24.06 -13.77
N VAL A 91 -7.04 -22.89 -13.48
CA VAL A 91 -5.75 -22.77 -12.81
C VAL A 91 -5.98 -23.28 -11.40
N THR A 92 -5.88 -24.59 -11.23
CA THR A 92 -5.75 -25.22 -9.95
C THR A 92 -4.34 -24.88 -9.46
N THR A 93 -4.09 -23.61 -9.10
CA THR A 93 -3.06 -23.31 -8.11
C THR A 93 -3.53 -24.01 -6.85
N ASN A 94 -3.19 -25.29 -6.75
CA ASN A 94 -3.57 -26.15 -5.67
C ASN A 94 -3.03 -25.51 -4.41
N TYR A 95 -3.86 -24.74 -3.72
CA TYR A 95 -3.68 -24.51 -2.30
C TYR A 95 -3.92 -25.86 -1.66
N LYS A 96 -2.86 -26.69 -1.66
CA LYS A 96 -2.81 -27.89 -0.84
C LYS A 96 -2.74 -27.35 0.59
N PRO A 97 -3.75 -27.61 1.44
CA PRO A 97 -3.72 -27.12 2.81
C PRO A 97 -2.43 -27.63 3.44
N VAL A 98 -1.57 -26.70 3.83
CA VAL A 98 -0.30 -27.04 4.47
C VAL A 98 -0.66 -27.51 5.88
N ALA A 99 -0.39 -28.79 6.17
CA ALA A 99 -0.71 -29.41 7.45
C ALA A 99 -0.12 -28.66 8.65
N ASN A 100 1.02 -27.99 8.44
CA ASN A 100 1.64 -27.16 9.45
C ASN A 100 2.17 -25.86 8.83
N HIS A 101 1.61 -24.71 9.22
CA HIS A 101 2.03 -23.41 8.73
C HIS A 101 3.50 -23.13 9.13
N GLN A 102 4.24 -22.45 8.24
CA GLN A 102 5.66 -22.13 8.44
C GLN A 102 5.95 -21.48 9.80
N TYR A 103 5.04 -20.63 10.27
CA TYR A 103 5.14 -19.98 11.58
C TYR A 103 5.21 -20.98 12.74
N ASN A 104 4.42 -22.04 12.69
CA ASN A 104 4.37 -23.02 13.77
C ASN A 104 5.62 -23.93 13.75
N ILE A 105 6.15 -24.27 12.57
CA ILE A 105 7.45 -24.94 12.44
C ILE A 105 8.58 -24.08 13.04
N GLU A 106 8.58 -22.78 12.78
CA GLU A 106 9.59 -21.87 13.32
C GLU A 106 9.44 -21.67 14.83
N TYR A 107 8.21 -21.65 15.35
CA TYR A 107 7.92 -21.58 16.77
C TYR A 107 8.46 -22.79 17.53
N ASP A 108 8.21 -24.00 17.03
CA ASP A 108 8.69 -25.24 17.65
C ASP A 108 10.23 -25.31 17.67
N LYS A 109 10.88 -24.88 16.57
CA LYS A 109 12.35 -24.78 16.50
C LYS A 109 12.89 -23.79 17.53
N LYS A 110 12.32 -22.58 17.60
CA LYS A 110 12.74 -21.57 18.59
C LYS A 110 12.55 -22.06 20.01
N LYS A 111 11.44 -22.74 20.33
CA LYS A 111 11.23 -23.31 21.66
C LYS A 111 12.23 -24.39 22.04
N LYS A 112 12.75 -25.14 21.07
CA LYS A 112 13.79 -26.15 21.28
C LYS A 112 15.19 -25.54 21.40
N GLU A 113 15.51 -24.52 20.61
CA GLU A 113 16.83 -23.87 20.57
C GLU A 113 17.02 -22.81 21.66
N ASP A 114 15.99 -22.05 22.02
CA ASP A 114 15.97 -21.14 23.18
C ASP A 114 15.70 -21.88 24.49
N GLY A 115 16.17 -23.14 24.58
CA GLY A 115 16.36 -23.80 25.86
C GLY A 115 17.09 -22.84 26.81
N LYS A 116 16.61 -22.73 28.05
CA LYS A 116 17.09 -21.77 29.05
C LYS A 116 18.62 -21.74 29.03
N ARG A 117 19.18 -20.63 28.52
CA ARG A 117 20.63 -20.36 28.51
C ARG A 117 21.09 -20.23 29.96
N ALA A 118 21.41 -21.37 30.59
CA ALA A 118 21.91 -21.41 31.95
C ALA A 118 23.29 -20.74 31.97
N ARG A 119 23.53 -19.91 32.98
CA ARG A 119 24.85 -19.32 33.20
C ARG A 119 25.83 -20.45 33.49
N ALA A 120 26.79 -20.64 32.60
CA ALA A 120 27.90 -21.55 32.85
C ALA A 120 28.92 -20.90 33.81
N GLU A 121 29.80 -21.73 34.35
CA GLU A 121 30.89 -21.30 35.24
C GLU A 121 31.87 -20.39 34.47
N LYS A 122 32.47 -19.39 35.14
CA LYS A 122 33.30 -18.36 34.50
C LYS A 122 34.49 -18.97 33.73
N GLN A 123 35.14 -19.98 34.31
CA GLN A 123 36.29 -20.68 33.74
C GLN A 123 35.93 -21.37 32.42
N GLN A 124 34.79 -22.07 32.39
CA GLN A 124 34.33 -22.79 31.20
C GLN A 124 34.01 -21.83 30.04
N VAL A 125 33.43 -20.67 30.35
CA VAL A 125 33.13 -19.64 29.34
C VAL A 125 34.41 -19.05 28.76
N LEU A 126 35.45 -18.83 29.58
CA LEU A 126 36.76 -18.37 29.14
C LEU A 126 37.41 -19.36 28.15
N ASP A 127 37.41 -20.64 28.45
CA ASP A 127 37.98 -21.67 27.55
C ASP A 127 37.27 -21.71 26.18
N MET A 128 35.94 -21.59 26.19
CA MET A 128 35.14 -21.49 24.95
C MET A 128 35.44 -20.20 24.18
N LEU A 129 35.65 -19.08 24.87
CA LEU A 129 36.06 -17.82 24.25
C LEU A 129 37.44 -17.95 23.61
N PHE A 130 38.44 -18.50 24.31
CA PHE A 130 39.79 -18.67 23.77
C PHE A 130 39.81 -19.56 22.51
N SER A 131 39.12 -20.70 22.53
CA SER A 131 38.99 -21.57 21.35
C SER A 131 38.21 -20.91 20.18
N ALA A 132 37.30 -19.99 20.47
CA ALA A 132 36.65 -19.20 19.42
C ALA A 132 37.64 -18.19 18.80
N PHE A 133 38.35 -17.43 19.63
CA PHE A 133 39.33 -16.42 19.22
C PHE A 133 40.58 -16.99 18.53
N GLU A 134 40.90 -18.26 18.75
CA GLU A 134 41.91 -18.98 17.99
C GLU A 134 41.54 -19.09 16.49
N LYS A 135 40.24 -19.19 16.16
CA LYS A 135 39.76 -19.31 14.77
C LYS A 135 39.63 -17.96 14.06
N HIS A 136 39.19 -16.93 14.78
CA HIS A 136 39.06 -15.58 14.23
C HIS A 136 39.53 -14.54 15.23
N GLN A 137 40.38 -13.63 14.77
CA GLN A 137 40.95 -12.56 15.59
C GLN A 137 39.89 -11.55 16.08
N TYR A 138 38.83 -11.34 15.29
CA TYR A 138 37.76 -10.39 15.58
C TYR A 138 36.41 -11.10 15.56
N TYR A 139 35.60 -10.88 16.60
CA TYR A 139 34.22 -11.39 16.65
C TYR A 139 33.23 -10.29 16.95
N ASN A 140 32.01 -10.45 16.42
CA ASN A 140 30.85 -9.69 16.86
C ASN A 140 30.28 -10.31 18.16
N ILE A 141 29.69 -9.47 19.01
CA ILE A 141 28.99 -9.94 20.21
C ILE A 141 27.87 -10.94 19.88
N LYS A 142 27.24 -10.82 18.70
CA LYS A 142 26.19 -11.75 18.24
C LYS A 142 26.74 -13.16 18.06
N ASP A 143 27.87 -13.28 17.37
CA ASP A 143 28.47 -14.59 17.06
C ASP A 143 28.99 -15.27 18.32
N LEU A 144 29.58 -14.50 19.25
CA LEU A 144 30.02 -15.03 20.55
C LEU A 144 28.85 -15.52 21.40
N VAL A 145 27.69 -14.85 21.32
CA VAL A 145 26.46 -15.28 22.01
C VAL A 145 25.93 -16.58 21.40
N ASP A 146 26.07 -16.76 20.09
CA ASP A 146 25.63 -17.97 19.42
C ASP A 146 26.55 -19.17 19.66
N ILE A 147 27.86 -18.95 19.79
CA ILE A 147 28.85 -19.98 20.11
C ILE A 147 28.75 -20.40 21.58
N THR A 148 28.77 -19.43 22.51
CA THR A 148 28.80 -19.73 23.97
C THR A 148 27.43 -20.05 24.55
N LYS A 149 26.35 -19.69 23.82
CA LYS A 149 24.96 -19.75 24.30
C LYS A 149 24.75 -19.05 25.65
N GLN A 150 25.57 -18.06 25.99
CA GLN A 150 25.47 -17.28 27.23
C GLN A 150 24.67 -15.97 27.01
N PRO A 151 24.05 -15.41 28.06
CA PRO A 151 23.38 -14.12 27.96
C PRO A 151 24.38 -12.98 27.72
N VAL A 152 23.98 -12.00 26.90
CA VAL A 152 24.82 -10.87 26.44
C VAL A 152 25.43 -10.07 27.59
N ILE A 153 24.70 -9.92 28.71
CA ILE A 153 25.15 -9.14 29.87
C ILE A 153 26.38 -9.80 30.50
N TYR A 154 26.29 -11.11 30.77
CA TYR A 154 27.35 -11.87 31.41
C TYR A 154 28.61 -11.94 30.53
N LEU A 155 28.41 -12.13 29.23
CA LEU A 155 29.51 -12.14 28.27
C LEU A 155 30.24 -10.79 28.19
N LYS A 156 29.52 -9.66 28.29
CA LYS A 156 30.12 -8.32 28.32
C LYS A 156 30.91 -8.04 29.60
N GLU A 157 30.54 -8.62 30.73
CA GLU A 157 31.30 -8.51 31.98
C GLU A 157 32.67 -9.18 31.83
N ILE A 158 32.68 -10.43 31.35
CA ILE A 158 33.92 -11.19 31.10
C ILE A 158 34.76 -10.50 30.03
N LEU A 159 34.16 -10.11 28.90
CA LEU A 159 34.86 -9.42 27.82
C LEU A 159 35.42 -8.06 28.23
N ARG A 160 34.87 -7.39 29.24
CA ARG A 160 35.45 -6.14 29.78
C ARG A 160 36.73 -6.40 30.57
N GLU A 161 36.88 -7.57 31.17
CA GLU A 161 38.10 -7.97 31.89
C GLU A 161 39.24 -8.32 30.92
N ILE A 162 38.95 -9.10 29.88
CA ILE A 162 39.96 -9.70 28.97
C ILE A 162 40.09 -9.03 27.60
N GLY A 163 39.06 -8.31 27.15
CA GLY A 163 38.90 -7.86 25.77
C GLY A 163 39.02 -6.35 25.58
N ILE A 164 39.31 -5.96 24.34
CA ILE A 164 39.29 -4.59 23.85
C ILE A 164 38.08 -4.43 22.94
N TYR A 165 37.27 -3.42 23.22
CA TYR A 165 36.11 -3.08 22.39
C TYR A 165 36.50 -2.03 21.34
N ASN A 166 36.40 -2.38 20.06
CA ASN A 166 36.71 -1.45 18.99
C ASN A 166 35.49 -0.60 18.62
N PHE A 167 35.54 0.69 18.96
CA PHE A 167 34.44 1.63 18.69
C PHE A 167 34.52 2.29 17.30
N LYS A 168 35.64 2.17 16.57
CA LYS A 168 35.88 2.96 15.34
C LYS A 168 36.28 2.09 14.14
N GLY A 169 35.76 2.46 12.97
CA GLY A 169 36.17 1.90 11.67
C GLY A 169 35.15 0.95 11.01
N PRO A 170 35.54 0.28 9.91
CA PRO A 170 34.69 -0.67 9.17
C PRO A 170 34.33 -1.93 9.97
N HIS A 171 35.09 -2.24 11.03
CA HIS A 171 34.79 -3.31 12.01
C HIS A 171 34.14 -2.74 13.27
N LYS A 172 33.08 -1.92 13.12
CA LYS A 172 32.41 -1.29 14.25
C LYS A 172 31.71 -2.34 15.12
N SER A 173 31.96 -2.30 16.42
CA SER A 173 31.36 -3.19 17.45
C SER A 173 31.95 -4.61 17.52
N THR A 174 33.18 -4.81 17.04
CA THR A 174 33.90 -6.06 17.25
C THR A 174 34.66 -6.06 18.57
N TRP A 175 34.80 -7.26 19.14
CA TRP A 175 35.64 -7.53 20.29
C TRP A 175 36.92 -8.20 19.82
N GLU A 176 38.03 -7.75 20.38
CA GLU A 176 39.37 -8.31 20.19
C GLU A 176 39.92 -8.71 21.56
N LEU A 177 40.68 -9.80 21.64
CA LEU A 177 41.42 -10.10 22.86
C LEU A 177 42.55 -9.10 23.05
N LYS A 178 42.85 -8.76 24.31
CA LYS A 178 44.05 -7.99 24.64
C LYS A 178 45.29 -8.69 24.07
N PRO A 179 46.29 -7.91 23.58
CA PRO A 179 47.54 -8.47 23.05
C PRO A 179 48.31 -9.30 24.09
N GLU A 180 48.09 -9.06 25.39
CA GLU A 180 48.66 -9.84 26.50
C GLU A 180 48.18 -11.30 26.53
N TYR A 181 46.98 -11.58 26.01
CA TYR A 181 46.40 -12.93 25.93
C TYR A 181 46.47 -13.50 24.51
N ARG A 182 47.19 -12.83 23.61
CA ARG A 182 47.17 -13.16 22.18
C ARG A 182 48.09 -14.33 21.83
N HIS A 183 49.07 -14.66 22.66
CA HIS A 183 49.93 -15.83 22.49
C HIS A 183 50.61 -16.23 23.81
N TYR A 184 50.50 -17.49 24.22
CA TYR A 184 51.63 -18.19 24.84
C TYR A 184 52.18 -19.17 23.81
N GLN A 185 53.17 -18.72 23.05
CA GLN A 185 54.26 -19.58 22.60
C GLN A 185 55.51 -19.01 23.25
N ASN A 186 55.70 -19.40 24.50
CA ASN A 186 56.91 -19.47 25.30
C ASN A 186 56.56 -20.65 26.24
N GLU A 187 57.13 -21.85 26.17
CA GLU A 187 58.49 -22.27 25.80
C GLU A 187 58.53 -23.77 25.41
N ASP A 188 59.67 -24.15 24.83
CA ASP A 188 60.29 -25.49 24.77
C ASP A 188 59.94 -26.49 23.64
N LYS A 189 60.70 -26.36 22.54
CA LYS A 189 61.51 -27.50 22.09
C LYS A 189 62.84 -27.06 21.46
N SER A 190 63.85 -26.90 22.31
CA SER A 190 65.26 -27.13 21.96
C SER A 190 65.64 -28.56 22.38
N ASP A 191 65.76 -29.46 21.41
CA ASP A 191 66.87 -30.41 21.17
C ASP A 191 66.56 -31.19 19.88
#